data_AF-A0A317YRD5-F1
#
_entry.id   AF-A0A317YRD5-F1
#
_cell.length_a   1.000
_cell.length_b   1.000
_cell.length_c   1.000
_cell.angle_alpha   90.00
_cell.angle_beta   90.00
_cell.angle_gamma   90.00
#
_symmetry.space_group_name_H-M   'P 1'
#
loop_
_entity.id
_entity.type
_entity.pdbx_description
1 polymer ?
#
loop_
_entity_poly.entity_id
_entity_poly.type
_entity_poly.pdbx_seq_one_letter_code
_entity_poly.pdbx_strand_id
1 'polypeptide(L)'
;MIRNYFSTPKMPIFFFYTPYTIVYLVKFIFMIQNETTSWISWVWNIVIFLLGSYTYAWLSSYILDTKDNVLLRFFFMKSVLFRKNFGTIAKMTFDTHRRINPTFKQKIEGDKVDFRESFETYIKGTFFSFIIVIIVKFILAWILHPIFWISIIIHPIIMKKYRQKISEHLASE
;
A
#
# COMPACT_ATOMS: atom_id res chain seq x y z
N MET A 1 -25.76 -6.36 -15.20
CA MET A 1 -24.50 -5.64 -14.92
C MET A 1 -23.93 -6.00 -13.54
N ILE A 2 -24.72 -5.88 -12.46
CA ILE A 2 -24.34 -6.23 -11.07
C ILE A 2 -23.87 -7.69 -10.90
N ARG A 3 -24.56 -8.66 -11.52
CA ARG A 3 -24.19 -10.09 -11.42
C ARG A 3 -22.78 -10.40 -11.94
N ASN A 4 -22.30 -9.66 -12.95
CA ASN A 4 -20.93 -9.79 -13.49
C ASN A 4 -19.87 -9.07 -12.65
N TYR A 5 -20.29 -8.12 -11.82
CA TYR A 5 -19.46 -7.37 -10.89
C TYR A 5 -19.05 -8.23 -9.70
N PHE A 6 -20.01 -8.99 -9.16
CA PHE A 6 -19.81 -9.88 -8.01
C PHE A 6 -19.43 -11.32 -8.38
N SER A 7 -19.41 -11.70 -9.66
CA SER A 7 -18.95 -13.02 -10.13
C SER A 7 -17.43 -13.12 -10.25
N THR A 8 -16.72 -12.57 -9.26
CA THR A 8 -15.27 -12.41 -9.22
C THR A 8 -14.69 -13.22 -8.06
N PRO A 9 -13.48 -13.80 -8.20
CA PRO A 9 -12.86 -14.57 -7.12
C PRO A 9 -12.81 -13.75 -5.84
N LYS A 10 -13.24 -14.32 -4.71
CA LYS A 10 -13.17 -13.59 -3.43
C LYS A 10 -11.71 -13.30 -3.11
N MET A 11 -11.35 -12.02 -3.01
CA MET A 11 -10.01 -11.64 -2.57
C MET A 11 -9.87 -11.84 -1.06
N PRO A 12 -8.68 -12.27 -0.57
CA PRO A 12 -8.44 -12.37 0.87
C PRO A 12 -8.58 -11.00 1.55
N ILE A 13 -9.03 -10.98 2.80
CA ILE A 13 -9.33 -9.74 3.57
C ILE A 13 -8.11 -8.79 3.61
N PHE A 14 -6.90 -9.34 3.65
CA PHE A 14 -5.64 -8.59 3.58
C PHE A 14 -5.42 -7.81 2.27
N PHE A 15 -6.29 -7.98 1.28
CA PHE A 15 -6.30 -7.23 0.03
C PHE A 15 -7.08 -5.91 0.14
N PHE A 16 -8.00 -5.78 1.09
CA PHE A 16 -8.76 -4.53 1.31
C PHE A 16 -7.93 -3.40 1.93
N TYR A 17 -6.74 -3.69 2.46
CA TYR A 17 -5.83 -2.69 2.99
C TYR A 17 -5.05 -2.02 1.86
N THR A 18 -5.60 -0.91 1.39
CA THR A 18 -5.03 -0.06 0.35
C THR A 18 -4.48 1.24 0.98
N PRO A 19 -3.62 2.00 0.30
CA PRO A 19 -3.25 3.35 0.76
C PRO A 19 -4.49 4.23 1.08
N TYR A 20 -5.61 3.98 0.40
CA TYR A 20 -6.87 4.67 0.64
C TYR A 20 -7.54 4.29 1.96
N THR A 21 -7.20 3.17 2.59
CA THR A 21 -7.68 2.83 3.93
C THR A 21 -7.30 3.91 4.95
N ILE A 22 -6.07 4.43 4.87
CA ILE A 22 -5.62 5.52 5.75
C ILE A 22 -6.31 6.83 5.36
N VAL A 23 -6.50 7.10 4.07
CA VAL A 23 -7.23 8.29 3.59
C VAL A 23 -8.67 8.31 4.11
N TYR A 24 -9.39 7.20 3.98
CA TYR A 24 -10.76 7.09 4.48
C TYR A 24 -10.83 7.09 6.00
N LEU A 25 -9.85 6.51 6.70
CA LEU A 25 -9.76 6.62 8.16
C LEU A 25 -9.64 8.07 8.61
N VAL A 26 -8.76 8.85 7.98
CA VAL A 26 -8.65 10.30 8.23
C VAL A 26 -9.95 11.02 7.88
N LYS A 27 -10.58 10.67 6.75
CA LYS A 27 -11.87 11.24 6.34
C LYS A 27 -12.97 10.96 7.38
N PHE A 28 -13.05 9.74 7.90
CA PHE A 28 -14.02 9.38 8.94
C PHE A 28 -13.75 10.11 10.26
N ILE A 29 -12.49 10.33 10.64
CA ILE A 29 -12.14 11.16 11.81
C ILE A 29 -12.69 12.58 11.65
N PHE A 30 -12.48 13.22 10.49
CA PHE A 30 -13.02 14.55 10.21
C PHE A 30 -14.56 14.57 10.17
N MET A 31 -15.19 13.50 9.68
CA MET A 31 -16.64 13.37 9.69
C MET A 31 -17.23 13.23 11.10
N ILE A 32 -16.51 12.60 12.04
CA ILE A 32 -16.91 12.52 13.45
C ILE A 32 -16.83 13.89 14.12
N GLN A 33 -15.78 14.65 13.82
CA GLN A 33 -15.56 15.97 14.40
C GLN A 33 -16.51 17.04 13.86
N ASN A 34 -17.07 16.81 12.67
CA ASN A 34 -17.97 17.76 12.03
C ASN A 34 -19.44 17.42 12.31
N GLU A 35 -20.07 18.20 13.18
CA GLU A 35 -21.47 18.05 13.61
C GLU A 35 -22.49 18.18 12.46
N THR A 36 -22.08 18.74 11.32
CA THR A 36 -22.94 18.90 10.13
C THR A 36 -22.96 17.67 9.22
N THR A 37 -22.23 16.60 9.57
CA THR A 37 -22.16 15.39 8.73
C THR A 37 -23.45 14.59 8.81
N SER A 38 -24.20 14.56 7.70
CA SER A 38 -25.44 13.78 7.62
C SER A 38 -25.20 12.26 7.61
N TRP A 39 -26.18 11.50 8.08
CA TRP A 39 -26.19 10.03 7.99
C TRP A 39 -26.02 9.53 6.54
N ILE A 40 -26.60 10.24 5.57
CA ILE A 40 -26.46 9.91 4.15
C ILE A 40 -25.00 10.04 3.70
N SER A 41 -24.29 11.08 4.17
CA SER A 41 -22.86 11.24 3.91
C SER A 41 -22.05 10.08 4.51
N TRP A 42 -22.39 9.64 5.72
CA TRP A 42 -21.78 8.46 6.33
C TRP A 42 -21.95 7.20 5.49
N VAL A 43 -23.20 6.85 5.15
CA VAL A 43 -23.50 5.66 4.35
C VAL A 43 -22.79 5.73 2.99
N TRP A 44 -22.83 6.88 2.33
CA TRP A 44 -22.18 7.06 1.03
C TRP A 44 -20.67 6.84 1.10
N ASN A 45 -19.99 7.42 2.09
CA ASN A 45 -18.54 7.25 2.25
C ASN A 45 -18.15 5.83 2.64
N ILE A 46 -18.97 5.13 3.43
CA ILE A 46 -18.77 3.71 3.75
C ILE A 46 -18.90 2.84 2.50
N VAL A 47 -19.96 3.07 1.71
CA VAL A 47 -20.18 2.32 0.45
C VAL A 47 -19.04 2.53 -0.53
N ILE A 48 -18.62 3.78 -0.75
CA ILE A 48 -17.48 4.07 -1.63
C ILE A 48 -16.20 3.47 -1.08
N PHE A 49 -15.98 3.52 0.24
CA PHE A 49 -14.79 2.93 0.83
C PHE A 49 -14.71 1.43 0.59
N LEU A 50 -15.79 0.69 0.85
CA LEU A 50 -15.85 -0.76 0.68
C LEU A 50 -15.72 -1.15 -0.79
N LEU A 51 -16.53 -0.53 -1.64
CA LEU A 51 -16.60 -0.83 -3.07
C LEU A 51 -15.29 -0.42 -3.77
N GLY A 52 -14.82 0.79 -3.50
CA GLY A 52 -13.57 1.30 -4.04
C GLY A 52 -12.36 0.50 -3.56
N SER A 53 -12.31 0.07 -2.31
CA SER A 53 -11.20 -0.78 -1.83
C SER A 53 -11.18 -2.11 -2.56
N TYR A 54 -12.36 -2.70 -2.80
CA TYR A 54 -12.49 -3.92 -3.58
C TYR A 54 -12.07 -3.75 -5.04
N THR A 55 -12.54 -2.71 -5.71
CA THR A 55 -12.23 -2.52 -7.13
C THR A 55 -10.82 -2.03 -7.38
N TYR A 56 -10.31 -1.18 -6.50
CA TYR A 56 -8.94 -0.69 -6.57
C TYR A 56 -7.95 -1.81 -6.32
N ALA A 57 -8.26 -2.73 -5.42
CA ALA A 57 -7.49 -3.95 -5.21
C ALA A 57 -7.28 -4.73 -6.52
N TRP A 58 -8.37 -4.99 -7.24
CA TRP A 58 -8.30 -5.66 -8.53
C TRP A 58 -7.55 -4.86 -9.61
N LEU A 59 -7.76 -3.55 -9.66
CA LEU A 59 -7.02 -2.66 -10.56
C LEU A 59 -5.52 -2.68 -10.28
N SER A 60 -5.14 -2.61 -9.00
CA SER A 60 -3.76 -2.69 -8.55
C SER A 60 -3.14 -4.01 -8.98
N SER A 61 -3.82 -5.13 -8.72
CA SER A 61 -3.37 -6.45 -9.18
C SER A 61 -3.14 -6.47 -10.69
N TYR A 62 -4.10 -5.94 -11.47
CA TYR A 62 -4.03 -5.95 -12.93
C TYR A 62 -2.82 -5.17 -13.44
N ILE A 63 -2.59 -3.98 -12.90
CA ILE A 63 -1.48 -3.13 -13.32
C ILE A 63 -0.13 -3.74 -12.92
N LEU A 64 -0.02 -4.32 -11.73
CA LEU A 64 1.22 -4.95 -11.27
C LEU A 64 1.64 -6.16 -12.11
N ASP A 65 0.68 -6.81 -12.75
CA ASP A 65 0.81 -8.01 -13.57
C ASP A 65 0.88 -7.72 -15.09
N THR A 66 0.50 -6.52 -15.54
CA THR A 66 0.48 -6.15 -16.97
C THR A 66 1.40 -4.99 -17.35
N LYS A 67 1.93 -4.26 -16.37
CA LYS A 67 2.78 -3.10 -16.62
C LYS A 67 4.13 -3.27 -15.95
N ASP A 68 5.20 -3.10 -16.72
CA ASP A 68 6.58 -3.20 -16.23
C ASP A 68 7.13 -1.88 -15.68
N ASN A 69 6.43 -0.76 -15.89
CA ASN A 69 6.89 0.55 -15.45
C ASN A 69 7.03 0.61 -13.91
N VAL A 70 8.26 0.80 -13.42
CA VAL A 70 8.60 0.77 -11.99
C VAL A 70 7.85 1.82 -11.18
N LEU A 71 7.71 3.05 -11.68
CA LEU A 71 7.00 4.13 -10.98
C LEU A 71 5.50 3.84 -10.88
N LEU A 72 4.90 3.38 -11.98
CA LEU A 72 3.50 3.00 -12.01
C LEU A 72 3.24 1.85 -11.03
N ARG A 73 4.08 0.82 -11.05
CA ARG A 73 3.98 -0.31 -10.12
C ARG A 73 4.14 0.18 -8.68
N PHE A 74 5.10 1.05 -8.39
CA PHE A 74 5.28 1.61 -7.04
C PHE A 74 3.99 2.26 -6.51
N PHE A 75 3.27 3.01 -7.36
CA PHE A 75 2.00 3.61 -6.99
C PHE A 75 0.94 2.56 -6.63
N PHE A 76 0.74 1.55 -7.50
CA PHE A 76 -0.28 0.51 -7.30
C PHE A 76 0.12 -0.56 -6.28
N MET A 77 1.39 -0.70 -5.94
CA MET A 77 1.84 -1.67 -4.92
C MET A 77 1.23 -1.36 -3.55
N LYS A 78 0.90 -2.42 -2.79
CA LYS A 78 0.51 -2.30 -1.38
C LYS A 78 1.53 -1.49 -0.58
N SER A 79 1.03 -0.71 0.38
CA SER A 79 1.90 -0.02 1.35
C SER A 79 2.80 -1.03 2.04
N VAL A 80 4.02 -0.62 2.38
CA VAL A 80 5.06 -1.49 2.93
C VAL A 80 4.57 -2.21 4.19
N LEU A 81 3.80 -1.51 5.04
CA LEU A 81 3.17 -2.05 6.25
C LEU A 81 2.23 -3.25 6.01
N PHE A 82 1.65 -3.33 4.82
CA PHE A 82 0.63 -4.34 4.49
C PHE A 82 1.16 -5.42 3.53
N ARG A 83 2.48 -5.45 3.29
CA ARG A 83 3.10 -6.50 2.48
C ARG A 83 3.41 -7.72 3.33
N LYS A 84 3.08 -8.91 2.83
CA LYS A 84 3.40 -10.19 3.48
C LYS A 84 4.91 -10.36 3.75
N ASN A 85 5.76 -9.74 2.93
CA ASN A 85 7.21 -9.76 3.08
C ASN A 85 7.77 -8.52 3.83
N PHE A 86 6.96 -7.84 4.65
CA PHE A 86 7.40 -6.67 5.42
C PHE A 86 8.68 -6.95 6.22
N GLY A 87 8.76 -8.09 6.92
CA GLY A 87 9.95 -8.46 7.69
C GLY A 87 11.21 -8.60 6.82
N THR A 88 11.07 -9.14 5.60
CA THR A 88 12.18 -9.23 4.64
C THR A 88 12.60 -7.85 4.14
N ILE A 89 11.63 -6.97 3.84
CA ILE A 89 11.91 -5.59 3.42
C ILE A 89 12.58 -4.81 4.55
N ALA A 90 12.10 -4.93 5.79
CA ALA A 90 12.70 -4.32 6.98
C ALA A 90 14.15 -4.73 7.16
N LYS A 91 14.44 -6.03 7.03
CA LYS A 91 15.81 -6.55 7.09
C LYS A 91 16.69 -6.00 5.96
N MET A 92 16.20 -6.00 4.73
CA MET A 92 16.95 -5.46 3.59
C MET A 92 17.23 -3.96 3.75
N THR A 93 16.23 -3.16 4.13
CA THR A 93 16.41 -1.72 4.36
C THR A 93 17.40 -1.46 5.50
N PHE A 94 17.35 -2.26 6.55
CA PHE A 94 18.33 -2.22 7.64
C PHE A 94 19.75 -2.52 7.16
N ASP A 95 19.94 -3.63 6.44
CA ASP A 95 21.24 -4.05 5.93
C ASP A 95 21.80 -3.02 4.93
N THR A 96 20.94 -2.45 4.08
CA THR A 96 21.30 -1.37 3.15
C THR A 96 21.71 -0.11 3.92
N HIS A 97 20.96 0.30 4.95
CA HIS A 97 21.29 1.50 5.71
C HIS A 97 22.60 1.35 6.49
N ARG A 98 22.84 0.17 7.09
CA ARG A 98 24.11 -0.18 7.73
C ARG A 98 25.29 -0.12 6.75
N ARG A 99 25.11 -0.57 5.51
CA ARG A 99 26.16 -0.52 4.47
C ARG A 99 26.44 0.89 3.98
N ILE A 100 25.41 1.72 3.81
CA ILE A 100 25.54 3.06 3.24
C ILE A 100 26.05 4.08 4.28
N ASN A 101 25.62 3.95 5.54
CA ASN A 101 25.93 4.93 6.60
C ASN A 101 26.63 4.26 7.80
N PRO A 102 27.81 3.63 7.64
CA PRO A 102 28.47 2.93 8.74
C PRO A 102 28.76 3.91 9.88
N THR A 103 28.10 3.69 11.03
CA THR A 103 28.23 4.52 12.23
C THR A 103 28.75 3.66 13.38
N PHE A 104 29.90 4.04 13.92
CA PHE A 104 30.55 3.37 15.04
C PHE A 104 30.46 4.25 16.29
N LYS A 105 29.95 3.70 17.39
CA LYS A 105 30.07 4.31 18.72
C LYS A 105 31.46 3.98 19.24
N GLN A 106 32.26 5.01 19.48
CA GLN A 106 33.52 4.89 20.18
C GLN A 106 33.23 4.85 21.69
N LYS A 107 33.66 3.78 22.36
CA LYS A 107 33.65 3.70 23.82
C LYS A 107 35.10 3.73 24.28
N ILE A 108 35.46 4.77 25.04
CA ILE A 108 36.79 4.88 25.67
C ILE A 108 36.62 4.40 27.11
N GLU A 109 37.25 3.28 27.44
CA GLU A 109 37.22 2.67 28.78
C GLU A 109 38.66 2.47 29.24
N GLY A 110 39.20 3.49 29.94
CA GLY A 110 40.63 3.56 30.26
C GLY A 110 41.49 3.78 29.02
N ASP A 111 42.55 2.97 28.86
CA ASP A 111 43.53 3.05 27.75
C ASP A 111 43.11 2.24 26.51
N LYS A 112 41.89 1.67 26.51
CA LYS A 112 41.34 0.87 25.42
C LYS A 112 40.23 1.62 24.71
N VAL A 113 40.33 1.68 23.39
CA VAL A 113 39.31 2.23 22.49
C VAL A 113 38.55 1.07 21.86
N ASP A 114 37.28 0.92 22.21
CA ASP A 114 36.38 -0.07 21.61
C ASP A 114 35.48 0.60 20.58
N PHE A 115 35.48 0.07 19.36
CA PHE A 115 34.57 0.50 18.29
C PHE A 115 33.40 -0.49 18.21
N ARG A 116 32.21 -0.05 18.64
CA ARG A 116 31.00 -0.86 18.54
C ARG A 116 30.03 -0.24 17.55
N GLU A 117 29.53 -1.03 16.61
CA GLU A 117 28.51 -0.54 15.67
C GLU A 117 27.28 0.00 16.41
N SER A 118 26.80 1.17 15.97
CA SER A 118 25.62 1.79 16.57
C SER A 118 24.33 1.23 15.97
N PHE A 119 23.96 0.02 16.40
CA PHE A 119 22.76 -0.68 15.91
C PHE A 119 21.48 0.17 16.04
N GLU A 120 21.38 0.97 17.10
CA GLU A 120 20.28 1.91 17.35
C GLU A 120 20.11 2.95 16.23
N THR A 121 21.21 3.50 15.71
CA THR A 121 21.19 4.49 14.62
C THR A 121 20.66 3.88 13.32
N TYR A 122 21.02 2.62 13.04
CA TYR A 122 20.54 1.88 11.87
C TYR A 122 19.05 1.53 11.97
N ILE A 123 18.56 1.16 13.16
CA ILE A 123 17.13 0.96 13.40
C ILE A 123 16.37 2.28 13.17
N LYS A 124 16.84 3.39 13.75
CA LYS A 124 16.23 4.71 13.57
C LYS A 124 16.17 5.10 12.09
N GLY A 125 17.28 4.98 11.37
CA GLY A 125 17.34 5.30 9.93
C GLY A 125 16.38 4.44 9.08
N THR A 126 16.29 3.14 9.40
CA THR A 126 15.36 2.22 8.75
C THR A 126 13.90 2.61 9.01
N PHE A 127 13.58 2.96 10.26
CA PHE A 127 12.25 3.39 10.65
C PHE A 127 11.85 4.71 9.96
N PHE A 128 12.74 5.71 9.94
CA PHE A 128 12.53 6.96 9.21
C PHE A 128 12.29 6.73 7.72
N SER A 129 13.04 5.81 7.08
CA SER A 129 12.83 5.45 5.68
C SER A 129 11.41 4.90 5.44
N PHE A 130 10.91 4.04 6.33
CA PHE A 130 9.53 3.55 6.22
C PHE A 130 8.50 4.65 6.42
N ILE A 131 8.69 5.55 7.39
CA ILE A 131 7.81 6.69 7.60
C ILE A 131 7.71 7.53 6.33
N ILE A 132 8.85 7.87 5.71
CA ILE A 132 8.87 8.66 4.48
C ILE A 132 8.07 7.96 3.38
N VAL A 133 8.26 6.64 3.18
CA VAL A 133 7.52 5.87 2.17
C VAL A 133 6.01 5.86 2.45
N ILE A 134 5.61 5.75 3.73
CA ILE A 134 4.20 5.80 4.14
C ILE A 134 3.61 7.19 3.85
N ILE A 135 4.31 8.26 4.22
CA ILE A 135 3.87 9.65 3.98
C ILE A 135 3.73 9.90 2.48
N VAL A 136 4.72 9.54 1.68
CA VAL A 136 4.69 9.68 0.22
C VAL A 136 3.51 8.93 -0.38
N LYS A 137 3.28 7.68 0.04
CA LYS A 137 2.11 6.90 -0.42
C LYS A 137 0.78 7.50 0.03
N PHE A 138 0.72 8.10 1.21
CA PHE A 138 -0.47 8.78 1.70
C PHE A 138 -0.78 10.04 0.88
N ILE A 139 0.21 10.89 0.62
CA ILE A 139 0.06 12.08 -0.23
C ILE A 139 -0.35 11.68 -1.65
N LEU A 140 0.28 10.65 -2.21
CA LEU A 140 -0.09 10.12 -3.53
C LEU A 140 -1.53 9.58 -3.54
N ALA A 141 -1.96 8.90 -2.49
CA ALA A 141 -3.34 8.42 -2.38
C ALA A 141 -4.35 9.57 -2.30
N TRP A 142 -3.99 10.69 -1.67
CA TRP A 142 -4.80 11.91 -1.69
C TRP A 142 -4.89 12.53 -3.07
N ILE A 143 -3.75 12.76 -3.74
CA ILE A 143 -3.70 13.34 -5.09
C ILE A 143 -4.46 12.46 -6.09
N LEU A 144 -4.27 11.15 -5.99
CA LEU A 144 -4.83 10.16 -6.92
C LEU A 144 -6.12 9.55 -6.37
N HIS A 145 -6.83 10.26 -5.50
CA HIS A 145 -8.17 9.88 -5.06
C HIS A 145 -9.17 9.67 -6.21
N PRO A 146 -9.14 10.48 -7.31
CA PRO A 146 -9.99 10.21 -8.46
C PRO A 146 -9.78 8.82 -9.08
N ILE A 147 -8.57 8.26 -9.04
CA ILE A 147 -8.29 6.91 -9.55
C ILE A 147 -9.06 5.85 -8.75
N PHE A 148 -9.21 6.06 -7.44
CA PHE A 148 -10.01 5.17 -6.58
C PHE A 148 -11.48 5.15 -7.00
N TRP A 149 -12.05 6.31 -7.32
CA TRP A 149 -13.42 6.43 -7.84
C TRP A 149 -13.55 5.81 -9.23
N ILE A 150 -12.62 6.13 -10.13
CA ILE A 150 -12.58 5.56 -11.48
C ILE A 150 -12.52 4.04 -11.41
N SER A 151 -11.75 3.47 -10.46
CA SER A 151 -11.60 2.03 -10.28
C SER A 151 -12.95 1.31 -10.13
N ILE A 152 -13.93 1.94 -9.48
CA ILE A 152 -15.28 1.40 -9.29
C ILE A 152 -15.98 1.23 -10.64
N ILE A 153 -15.85 2.24 -11.51
CA ILE A 153 -16.49 2.30 -12.83
C ILE A 153 -15.82 1.32 -13.80
N ILE A 154 -14.48 1.27 -13.81
CA ILE A 154 -13.72 0.44 -14.77
C ILE A 154 -13.60 -1.02 -14.34
N HIS A 155 -14.05 -1.38 -13.12
CA HIS A 155 -13.95 -2.73 -12.58
C HIS A 155 -14.47 -3.83 -13.53
N PRO A 156 -15.66 -3.72 -14.17
CA PRO A 156 -16.15 -4.74 -15.09
C PRO A 156 -15.21 -4.98 -16.29
N ILE A 157 -14.56 -3.92 -16.78
CA ILE A 157 -13.61 -3.99 -17.90
C ILE A 157 -12.35 -4.73 -17.45
N ILE A 158 -11.81 -4.38 -16.28
CA ILE A 158 -10.64 -5.04 -15.70
C ILE A 158 -10.92 -6.53 -15.51
N MET A 159 -12.11 -6.89 -15.00
CA MET A 159 -12.49 -8.28 -14.80
C MET A 159 -12.64 -9.06 -16.11
N LYS A 160 -13.16 -8.43 -17.17
CA LYS A 160 -13.22 -9.05 -18.49
C LYS A 160 -11.82 -9.37 -19.02
N LYS A 161 -10.89 -8.42 -18.91
CA LYS A 161 -9.49 -8.61 -19.31
C LYS A 161 -8.78 -9.68 -18.48
N TYR A 162 -9.03 -9.70 -17.17
CA TYR A 162 -8.47 -10.72 -16.29
C TYR A 162 -8.95 -12.13 -16.65
N ARG A 163 -10.26 -12.30 -16.89
CA ARG A 163 -10.81 -13.59 -17.31
C ARG A 163 -10.23 -14.05 -18.64
N GLN A 164 -10.09 -13.14 -19.60
CA GLN A 164 -9.47 -13.44 -20.89
C GLN A 164 -8.02 -13.91 -20.73
N LYS A 165 -7.20 -13.21 -19.93
CA LYS A 165 -5.81 -13.60 -19.67
C LYS A 165 -5.71 -14.99 -19.03
N ILE A 166 -6.60 -15.31 -18.09
CA ILE A 166 -6.64 -16.64 -17.45
C ILE A 166 -7.04 -17.72 -18.45
N SER A 167 -8.04 -17.48 -19.31
CA SER A 167 -8.44 -18.45 -20.32
C SER A 167 -7.37 -18.68 -21.38
N GLU A 168 -6.62 -17.65 -21.77
CA GLU A 168 -5.49 -17.76 -22.70
C GLU A 168 -4.36 -18.58 -22.09
N HIS A 169 -4.05 -18.37 -20.79
CA HIS A 169 -3.02 -19.13 -20.10
C HIS A 169 -3.37 -20.62 -19.98
N LEU A 170 -4.62 -20.93 -19.62
CA LEU A 170 -5.12 -22.32 -19.53
C LEU A 170 -5.24 -23.02 -20.90
N ALA A 171 -5.35 -22.26 -22.00
CA ALA A 171 -5.36 -22.81 -23.35
C ALA A 171 -3.94 -23.00 -23.92
N SER A 172 -2.93 -22.42 -23.28
CA SER A 172 -1.51 -22.57 -23.64
C SER A 172 -0.77 -23.64 -22.83
N GLU A 173 -1.42 -24.22 -21.83
CA GLU A 173 -1.00 -25.41 -21.07
C GLU A 173 -1.62 -26.68 -21.68
#